data_AF-A0A6P0U3R7-F1
#
_entry.id   AF-A0A6P0U3R7-F1
#
_cell.length_a   1.000
_cell.length_b   1.000
_cell.length_c   1.000
_cell.angle_alpha   90.00
_cell.angle_beta   90.00
_cell.angle_gamma   90.00
#
_symmetry.space_group_name_H-M   'P 1'
#
loop_
_entity.id
_entity.type
_entity.pdbx_description
1 polymer ?
#
loop_
_entity_poly.entity_id
_entity_poly.type
_entity_poly.pdbx_seq_one_letter_code
_entity_poly.pdbx_strand_id
1 'polypeptide(L)'
;MNLIKILQENRLMKTPQEINIFEETLEKIAKHPNNDNLKDLHLILDDNCEHPEIMFSLVHFLEDFDLQKQIQAFIEVIPQLMNTAPEWAKIIHYRIINDESACKLYQHSLE
;
A
#
# COMPACT_ATOMS: atom_id res chain seq x y z
N MET A 1 -19.38 -6.74 4.74
CA MET A 1 -18.34 -7.31 3.86
C MET A 1 -17.11 -6.44 4.04
N ASN A 2 -15.98 -6.99 4.49
CA ASN A 2 -14.78 -6.20 4.76
C ASN A 2 -13.94 -6.14 3.47
N LEU A 3 -13.95 -4.98 2.80
CA LEU A 3 -13.26 -4.79 1.51
C LEU A 3 -11.74 -4.94 1.63
N ILE A 4 -11.15 -4.50 2.75
CA ILE A 4 -9.71 -4.65 3.01
C ILE A 4 -9.34 -6.13 3.07
N LYS A 5 -10.16 -6.95 3.74
CA LYS A 5 -9.94 -8.40 3.80
C LYS A 5 -10.01 -9.06 2.43
N ILE A 6 -10.97 -8.67 1.59
CA ILE A 6 -11.10 -9.22 0.23
C ILE A 6 -9.88 -8.82 -0.61
N LEU A 7 -9.46 -7.56 -0.55
CA LEU A 7 -8.28 -7.09 -1.25
C LEU A 7 -7.03 -7.88 -0.80
N GLN A 8 -6.88 -8.09 0.51
CA GLN A 8 -5.78 -8.87 1.10
C GLN A 8 -5.79 -10.35 0.68
N GLU A 9 -6.96 -10.98 0.56
CA GLU A 9 -7.11 -12.39 0.14
C GLU A 9 -6.74 -12.59 -1.34
N ASN A 10 -6.85 -11.55 -2.17
CA ASN A 10 -6.60 -11.61 -3.61
C ASN A 10 -5.29 -10.93 -4.04
N ARG A 11 -4.46 -10.48 -3.08
CA ARG A 11 -3.24 -9.70 -3.33
C ARG A 11 -2.14 -10.43 -4.11
N LEU A 12 -2.17 -11.77 -4.14
CA LEU A 12 -1.17 -12.57 -4.87
C LEU A 12 -1.47 -12.64 -6.36
N MET A 13 -2.74 -12.43 -6.74
CA MET A 13 -3.20 -12.32 -8.13
C MET A 13 -2.83 -13.52 -9.01
N LYS A 14 -2.88 -14.74 -8.48
CA LYS A 14 -2.43 -15.98 -9.17
C LYS A 14 -3.37 -16.43 -10.29
N THR A 15 -4.57 -15.85 -10.36
CA THR A 15 -5.57 -16.21 -11.37
C THR A 15 -6.22 -14.94 -11.93
N PRO A 16 -6.74 -14.99 -13.17
CA PRO A 16 -7.52 -13.87 -13.72
C PRO A 16 -8.70 -13.46 -12.84
N GLN A 17 -9.29 -14.40 -12.10
CA GLN A 17 -10.35 -14.11 -11.13
C GLN A 17 -9.83 -13.30 -9.94
N GLU A 18 -8.69 -13.68 -9.36
CA GLU A 18 -8.07 -12.93 -8.27
C GLU A 18 -7.69 -11.51 -8.70
N ILE A 19 -7.15 -11.34 -9.92
CA ILE A 19 -6.86 -10.03 -10.51
C ILE A 19 -8.12 -9.15 -10.56
N ASN A 20 -9.19 -9.65 -11.18
CA ASN A 20 -10.43 -8.90 -11.31
C ASN A 20 -11.02 -8.53 -9.94
N ILE A 21 -10.97 -9.45 -8.97
CA ILE A 21 -11.45 -9.18 -7.61
C ILE A 21 -10.59 -8.11 -6.95
N PHE A 22 -9.26 -8.16 -7.11
CA PHE A 22 -8.35 -7.16 -6.56
C PHE A 22 -8.66 -5.77 -7.12
N GLU A 23 -8.69 -5.61 -8.45
CA GLU A 23 -8.94 -4.32 -9.11
C GLU A 23 -10.33 -3.76 -8.76
N GLU A 24 -11.39 -4.57 -8.86
CA GLU A 24 -12.75 -4.12 -8.52
C GLU A 24 -12.88 -3.74 -7.04
N THR A 25 -12.18 -4.47 -6.15
CA THR A 25 -12.22 -4.19 -4.71
C THR A 25 -11.46 -2.91 -4.40
N LEU A 26 -10.31 -2.70 -5.02
CA LEU A 26 -9.55 -1.46 -4.89
C LEU A 26 -10.36 -0.26 -5.41
N GLU A 27 -11.03 -0.40 -6.55
CA GLU A 27 -11.93 0.65 -7.09
C GLU A 27 -13.08 0.98 -6.12
N LYS A 28 -13.66 -0.03 -5.46
CA LYS A 28 -14.70 0.16 -4.43
C LYS A 28 -14.17 0.89 -3.20
N ILE A 29 -12.95 0.58 -2.76
CA ILE A 29 -12.30 1.27 -1.64
C ILE A 29 -11.99 2.72 -2.03
N ALA A 30 -11.48 2.95 -3.24
CA ALA A 30 -11.11 4.27 -3.73
C ALA A 30 -12.29 5.24 -3.86
N LYS A 31 -13.54 4.75 -3.99
CA LYS A 31 -14.74 5.61 -3.97
C LYS A 31 -15.00 6.25 -2.62
N HIS A 32 -14.55 5.62 -1.53
CA HIS A 32 -14.74 6.10 -0.16
C HIS A 32 -13.46 5.84 0.67
N PRO A 33 -12.36 6.56 0.39
CA PRO A 33 -11.09 6.34 1.06
C PRO A 33 -11.23 6.66 2.56
N ASN A 34 -10.74 5.76 3.41
CA ASN A 34 -10.70 5.96 4.86
C ASN A 34 -9.26 5.88 5.36
N ASN A 35 -8.81 6.95 6.01
CA ASN A 35 -7.46 7.03 6.60
C ASN A 35 -7.20 5.94 7.64
N ASP A 36 -8.24 5.46 8.33
CA ASP A 36 -8.10 4.41 9.34
C ASP A 36 -7.59 3.09 8.74
N ASN A 37 -7.79 2.89 7.44
CA ASN A 37 -7.36 1.69 6.72
C ASN A 37 -5.91 1.77 6.20
N LEU A 38 -5.22 2.92 6.33
CA LEU A 38 -3.91 3.14 5.70
C LEU A 38 -2.87 2.08 6.10
N LYS A 39 -2.84 1.68 7.37
CA LYS A 39 -1.91 0.64 7.85
C LYS A 39 -2.20 -0.69 7.19
N ASP A 40 -3.47 -1.09 7.17
CA ASP A 40 -3.89 -2.35 6.56
C ASP A 40 -3.62 -2.35 5.05
N LEU A 41 -3.84 -1.21 4.36
CA LEU A 41 -3.56 -1.07 2.93
C LEU A 41 -2.06 -1.23 2.62
N HIS A 42 -1.16 -0.67 3.43
CA HIS A 42 0.28 -0.91 3.25
C HIS A 42 0.64 -2.40 3.43
N LEU A 43 -0.02 -3.08 4.38
CA LEU A 43 0.20 -4.50 4.68
C LEU A 43 -0.39 -5.46 3.63
N ILE A 44 -1.07 -4.96 2.61
CA ILE A 44 -1.51 -5.74 1.44
C ILE A 44 -0.38 -5.93 0.42
N LEU A 45 0.66 -5.09 0.44
CA LEU A 45 1.81 -5.29 -0.42
C LEU A 45 2.47 -6.65 -0.09
N ASP A 46 2.76 -7.45 -1.12
CA ASP A 46 3.29 -8.81 -0.98
C ASP A 46 4.28 -9.10 -2.12
N ASP A 47 5.50 -9.50 -1.77
CA ASP A 47 6.56 -9.79 -2.75
C ASP A 47 6.25 -11.06 -3.58
N ASN A 48 5.31 -11.91 -3.13
CA ASN A 48 4.86 -13.09 -3.87
C ASN A 48 3.74 -12.79 -4.89
N CYS A 49 3.38 -11.51 -5.07
CA CYS A 49 2.44 -11.09 -6.10
C CYS A 49 2.98 -11.42 -7.51
N GLU A 50 2.18 -12.11 -8.32
CA GLU A 50 2.57 -12.49 -9.69
C GLU A 50 2.37 -11.35 -10.71
N HIS A 51 1.68 -10.29 -10.30
CA HIS A 51 1.30 -9.14 -11.12
C HIS A 51 1.68 -7.79 -10.48
N PRO A 52 2.98 -7.48 -10.37
CA PRO A 52 3.45 -6.25 -9.73
C PRO A 52 2.91 -4.97 -10.39
N GLU A 53 2.67 -4.98 -11.71
CA GLU A 53 2.06 -3.89 -12.46
C GLU A 53 0.66 -3.52 -11.94
N ILE A 54 -0.10 -4.52 -11.49
CA ILE A 54 -1.41 -4.32 -10.89
C ILE A 54 -1.26 -3.92 -9.42
N MET A 55 -0.29 -4.48 -8.69
CA MET A 55 0.00 -4.06 -7.32
C MET A 55 0.39 -2.56 -7.24
N PHE A 56 1.02 -2.00 -8.28
CA PHE A 56 1.27 -0.56 -8.36
C PHE A 56 0.00 0.29 -8.33
N SER A 57 -1.17 -0.23 -8.72
CA SER A 57 -2.44 0.50 -8.53
C SER A 57 -2.75 0.78 -7.06
N LEU A 58 -2.44 -0.16 -6.16
CA LEU A 58 -2.54 0.05 -4.72
C LEU A 58 -1.52 1.09 -4.23
N VAL A 59 -0.30 1.08 -4.79
CA VAL A 59 0.70 2.09 -4.42
C VAL A 59 0.25 3.48 -4.84
N HIS A 60 -0.25 3.66 -6.07
CA HIS A 60 -0.80 4.94 -6.52
C HIS A 60 -2.00 5.36 -5.65
N PHE A 61 -2.88 4.42 -5.30
CA PHE A 61 -3.98 4.71 -4.39
C PHE A 61 -3.51 5.18 -3.00
N LEU A 62 -2.45 4.58 -2.45
CA LEU A 62 -1.85 5.04 -1.20
C LEU A 62 -1.33 6.48 -1.30
N GLU A 63 -0.74 6.84 -2.44
CA GLU A 63 -0.19 8.18 -2.71
C GLU A 63 -1.27 9.27 -2.88
N ASP A 64 -2.52 8.88 -3.16
CA ASP A 64 -3.65 9.82 -3.24
C ASP A 64 -4.16 10.28 -1.86
N PHE A 65 -3.72 9.64 -0.77
CA PHE A 65 -4.07 10.06 0.59
C PHE A 65 -3.31 11.31 1.02
N ASP A 66 -3.75 11.91 2.13
CA ASP A 66 -2.97 12.96 2.81
C ASP A 66 -1.55 12.45 3.13
N LEU A 67 -0.54 13.15 2.61
CA LEU A 67 0.86 12.74 2.67
C LEU A 67 1.35 12.47 4.09
N GLN A 68 0.94 13.29 5.07
CA GLN A 68 1.32 13.11 6.47
C GLN A 68 0.75 11.81 7.04
N LYS A 69 -0.54 11.55 6.79
CA LYS A 69 -1.18 10.32 7.25
C LYS A 69 -0.61 9.08 6.57
N GLN A 70 -0.33 9.16 5.27
CA GLN A 70 0.24 8.05 4.51
C GLN A 70 1.64 7.70 5.04
N ILE A 71 2.52 8.69 5.22
CA ILE A 71 3.87 8.49 5.75
C ILE A 71 3.84 7.94 7.17
N GLN A 72 3.00 8.50 8.04
CA GLN A 72 2.87 8.03 9.43
C GLN A 72 2.42 6.57 9.48
N ALA A 73 1.41 6.21 8.68
CA ALA A 73 0.94 4.83 8.60
C ALA A 73 2.02 3.89 8.07
N PHE A 74 2.81 4.30 7.07
CA PHE A 74 3.93 3.53 6.57
C PHE A 74 4.98 3.28 7.65
N ILE A 75 5.45 4.32 8.35
CA ILE A 75 6.44 4.22 9.45
C ILE A 75 6.03 3.19 10.48
N GLU A 76 4.75 3.18 10.87
CA GLU A 76 4.23 2.27 11.88
C GLU A 76 4.22 0.80 11.44
N VAL A 77 4.06 0.53 10.13
CA VAL A 77 4.00 -0.84 9.61
C VAL A 77 5.28 -1.34 8.95
N ILE A 78 6.26 -0.46 8.69
CA ILE A 78 7.55 -0.83 8.07
C ILE A 78 8.18 -2.06 8.74
N PRO A 79 8.29 -2.19 10.07
CA PRO A 79 8.91 -3.37 10.68
C PRO A 79 8.20 -4.67 10.31
N GLN A 80 6.87 -4.65 10.21
CA GLN A 80 6.09 -5.80 9.78
C GLN A 80 6.23 -6.02 8.27
N LEU A 81 6.14 -4.96 7.48
CA LEU A 81 6.23 -5.03 6.02
C LEU A 81 7.61 -5.51 5.56
N MET A 82 8.69 -5.14 6.24
CA MET A 82 10.03 -5.65 5.97
C MET A 82 10.17 -7.17 6.18
N ASN A 83 9.30 -7.78 7.00
CA ASN A 83 9.28 -9.24 7.19
C ASN A 83 8.44 -9.95 6.12
N THR A 84 7.38 -9.31 5.62
CA THR A 84 6.42 -9.95 4.71
C THR A 84 6.65 -9.61 3.23
N ALA A 85 7.12 -8.40 2.96
CA ALA A 85 7.28 -7.82 1.62
C ALA A 85 8.44 -6.79 1.58
N PRO A 86 9.69 -7.22 1.85
CA PRO A 86 10.86 -6.32 1.87
C PRO A 86 11.11 -5.57 0.56
N GLU A 87 10.83 -6.13 -0.61
CA GLU A 87 11.02 -5.41 -1.88
C GLU A 87 9.98 -4.29 -2.03
N TRP A 88 8.72 -4.53 -1.66
CA TRP A 88 7.72 -3.46 -1.62
C TRP A 88 8.04 -2.38 -0.58
N ALA A 89 8.49 -2.76 0.62
CA ALA A 89 8.92 -1.78 1.63
C ALA A 89 10.03 -0.87 1.08
N LYS A 90 11.03 -1.46 0.40
CA LYS A 90 12.09 -0.73 -0.28
C LYS A 90 11.59 0.18 -1.39
N ILE A 91 10.62 -0.27 -2.20
CA ILE A 91 10.01 0.55 -3.26
C ILE A 91 9.32 1.77 -2.65
N ILE A 92 8.47 1.60 -1.63
CA ILE A 92 7.79 2.73 -0.97
C ILE A 92 8.81 3.69 -0.37
N HIS A 93 9.82 3.19 0.34
CA HIS A 93 10.93 4.01 0.84
C HIS A 93 11.60 4.81 -0.26
N TYR A 94 11.94 4.16 -1.38
CA TYR A 94 12.60 4.81 -2.51
C TYR A 94 11.73 5.92 -3.11
N ARG A 95 10.41 5.72 -3.21
CA ARG A 95 9.49 6.76 -3.69
C ARG A 95 9.42 7.94 -2.73
N ILE A 96 9.33 7.70 -1.42
CA ILE A 96 9.32 8.75 -0.39
C ILE A 96 10.60 9.58 -0.41
N ILE A 97 11.78 8.95 -0.46
CA ILE A 97 13.05 9.70 -0.41
C ILE A 97 13.32 10.52 -1.68
N ASN A 98 12.74 10.14 -2.81
CA ASN A 98 12.94 10.83 -4.09
C ASN A 98 11.95 11.97 -4.31
N ASP A 99 10.87 12.05 -3.54
CA ASP A 99 10.02 13.23 -3.51
C ASP A 99 10.48 14.19 -2.41
N GLU A 100 10.73 15.46 -2.77
CA GLU A 100 11.28 16.44 -1.83
C GLU A 100 10.36 16.68 -0.62
N SER A 101 9.05 16.73 -0.86
CA SER A 101 8.07 17.01 0.19
C SER A 101 7.87 15.82 1.13
N ALA A 102 7.76 14.61 0.56
CA ALA A 102 7.65 13.37 1.30
C ALA A 102 8.92 13.08 2.11
N CYS A 103 10.10 13.29 1.51
CA CYS A 103 11.38 13.06 2.17
C CYS A 103 11.54 13.95 3.41
N LYS A 104 11.22 15.25 3.29
CA LYS A 104 11.26 16.18 4.43
C LYS A 104 10.30 15.74 5.54
N LEU A 105 9.07 15.36 5.19
CA LEU A 105 8.07 14.93 6.17
C LEU A 105 8.47 13.62 6.85
N TYR A 106 9.00 12.66 6.08
CA TYR A 106 9.50 11.40 6.59
C TYR A 106 10.64 11.60 7.59
N GLN A 107 11.60 12.48 7.30
CA GLN A 107 12.69 12.81 8.22
C GLN A 107 12.17 13.39 9.55
N HIS A 108 11.25 14.36 9.50
CA HIS A 108 10.67 14.96 10.72
C HIS A 108 9.83 13.98 11.53
N SER A 109 9.26 12.95 10.90
CA SER A 109 8.41 11.96 11.58
C SER A 109 9.21 10.88 12.32
N LEU A 110 10.54 10.86 12.15
CA LEU A 110 11.46 9.93 12.81
C LEU A 110 12.20 10.52 14.02
N GLU A 111 12.06 11.84 14.26
CA GLU A 111 12.64 12.57 15.40
C GLU A 111 11.77 12.43 16.66
#